data_AF-A0A2J8NE89-F1
#
_entry.id   AF-A0A2J8NE89-F1
#
_cell.length_a   1.000
_cell.length_b   1.000
_cell.length_c   1.000
_cell.angle_alpha   90.00
_cell.angle_beta   90.00
_cell.angle_gamma   90.00
#
_symmetry.space_group_name_H-M   'P 1'
#
loop_
_entity.id
_entity.type
_entity.pdbx_description
1 polymer ?
#
loop_
_entity_poly.entity_id
_entity_poly.type
_entity_poly.pdbx_seq_one_letter_code
_entity_poly.pdbx_strand_id
1 'polypeptide(L)'
;MGNVLQSSSDAIYLARHVGLRVGIPEETPALTINRLCGSGFQSIVNGCQEICVKEAEVVLCGGTESMSQAPYCVRNVRFGTKLGSDIKLEDSLWASLTDQHVQLPMAMTAENLAVKHKISREEC
;
A
#
# COMPACT_ATOMS: atom_id res chain seq x y z
N MET A 1 0.23 4.27 -10.64
CA MET A 1 -0.49 4.65 -9.41
C MET A 1 0.12 3.94 -8.20
N GLY A 2 0.55 4.67 -7.18
CA GLY A 2 0.96 4.09 -5.91
C GLY A 2 -0.23 3.74 -5.02
N ASN A 3 -0.25 2.54 -4.46
CA ASN A 3 -1.25 2.11 -3.47
C ASN A 3 -0.65 1.03 -2.54
N VAL A 4 -0.90 1.13 -1.24
CA VAL A 4 -0.31 0.24 -0.23
C VAL A 4 -1.23 -0.93 0.07
N LEU A 5 -2.48 -0.66 0.46
CA LEU A 5 -3.47 -1.69 0.74
C LEU A 5 -4.51 -1.76 -0.36
N GLN A 6 -4.73 -2.97 -0.85
CA GLN A 6 -5.77 -3.30 -1.82
C GLN A 6 -7.11 -3.43 -1.10
N SER A 7 -7.72 -2.27 -0.76
CA SER A 7 -8.86 -2.18 0.16
C SER A 7 -10.24 -2.31 -0.49
N SER A 8 -10.34 -2.45 -1.81
CA SER A 8 -11.60 -2.71 -2.52
C SER A 8 -11.48 -3.94 -3.44
N SER A 9 -12.64 -4.49 -3.87
CA SER A 9 -12.68 -5.62 -4.80
C SER A 9 -12.03 -5.34 -6.16
N ASP A 10 -12.02 -4.07 -6.58
CA ASP A 10 -11.43 -3.63 -7.85
C ASP A 10 -10.08 -2.92 -7.66
N ALA A 11 -9.53 -2.86 -6.45
CA ALA A 11 -8.25 -2.20 -6.17
C ALA A 11 -7.10 -2.78 -7.00
N ILE A 12 -7.17 -4.07 -7.35
CA ILE A 12 -6.14 -4.73 -8.19
C ILE A 12 -6.11 -4.15 -9.61
N TYR A 13 -7.18 -3.49 -10.05
CA TYR A 13 -7.31 -2.80 -11.34
C TYR A 13 -7.15 -1.28 -11.22
N LEU A 14 -6.77 -0.76 -10.05
CA LEU A 14 -6.84 0.67 -9.71
C LEU A 14 -6.24 1.60 -10.76
N ALA A 15 -4.98 1.39 -11.17
CA ALA A 15 -4.34 2.25 -12.17
C ALA A 15 -5.09 2.25 -13.50
N ARG A 16 -5.53 1.06 -13.94
CA ARG A 16 -6.26 0.91 -15.20
C ARG A 16 -7.63 1.55 -15.15
N HIS A 17 -8.40 1.32 -14.08
CA HIS A 17 -9.72 1.91 -13.88
C HIS A 17 -9.65 3.43 -13.80
N VAL A 18 -8.64 3.99 -13.11
CA VAL A 18 -8.45 5.44 -13.06
C VAL A 18 -8.23 6.00 -14.47
N GLY A 19 -7.30 5.43 -15.25
CA GLY A 19 -7.01 5.89 -16.61
C GLY A 19 -8.25 5.90 -17.51
N LEU A 20 -9.00 4.80 -17.52
CA LEU A 20 -10.23 4.71 -18.30
C LEU A 20 -11.30 5.72 -17.85
N ARG A 21 -11.47 5.91 -16.53
CA ARG A 21 -12.48 6.84 -15.98
C ARG A 21 -12.15 8.31 -16.29
N VAL A 22 -10.89 8.67 -16.46
CA VAL A 22 -10.46 10.03 -16.84
C VAL A 22 -10.26 10.23 -18.35
N GLY A 23 -10.61 9.22 -19.15
CA GLY A 23 -10.59 9.31 -20.61
C GLY A 23 -9.22 9.09 -21.27
N ILE A 24 -8.27 8.46 -20.57
CA ILE A 24 -7.02 8.00 -21.22
C ILE A 24 -7.35 6.86 -22.21
N PRO A 25 -6.77 6.87 -23.43
CA PRO A 25 -7.02 5.83 -24.44
C PRO A 25 -6.75 4.41 -23.93
N GLU A 26 -7.53 3.44 -24.41
CA GLU A 26 -7.45 2.06 -23.92
C GLU A 26 -6.14 1.35 -24.28
N GLU A 27 -5.43 1.81 -25.30
CA GLU A 27 -4.12 1.32 -25.70
C GLU A 27 -3.02 1.71 -24.71
N THR A 28 -3.26 2.74 -23.86
CA THR A 28 -2.29 3.21 -22.87
C THR A 28 -2.18 2.22 -21.71
N PRO A 29 -0.98 1.69 -21.40
CA PRO A 29 -0.81 0.77 -20.28
C PRO A 29 -1.02 1.49 -18.94
N ALA A 30 -1.28 0.72 -17.88
CA ALA A 30 -1.44 1.26 -16.54
C ALA A 30 -0.85 0.31 -15.50
N LEU A 31 -0.12 0.87 -14.53
CA LEU A 31 0.59 0.11 -13.52
C LEU A 31 0.25 0.60 -12.11
N THR A 32 -0.15 -0.33 -11.24
CA THR A 32 -0.24 -0.11 -9.78
C THR A 32 1.05 -0.60 -9.13
N ILE A 33 1.70 0.22 -8.31
CA ILE A 33 2.94 -0.12 -7.60
C ILE A 33 2.76 0.05 -6.10
N ASN A 34 3.57 -0.66 -5.32
CA ASN A 34 3.57 -0.60 -3.86
C ASN A 34 5.02 -0.48 -3.34
N ARG A 35 5.32 0.66 -2.73
CA ARG A 35 6.50 0.91 -1.88
C ARG A 35 6.05 1.54 -0.56
N LEU A 36 5.00 0.98 0.05
CA LEU A 36 4.38 1.45 1.29
C LEU A 36 4.18 2.97 1.29
N CYS A 37 4.55 3.67 2.36
CA CYS A 37 4.40 5.13 2.51
C CYS A 37 5.07 5.93 1.36
N GLY A 38 6.04 5.35 0.66
CA GLY A 38 6.72 5.96 -0.48
C GLY A 38 6.07 5.69 -1.85
N SER A 39 4.93 4.99 -1.92
CA SER A 39 4.32 4.58 -3.19
C SER A 39 3.95 5.76 -4.10
N GLY A 40 3.50 6.88 -3.53
CA GLY A 40 3.23 8.10 -4.31
C GLY A 40 4.49 8.58 -5.05
N PHE A 41 5.59 8.75 -4.31
CA PHE A 41 6.88 9.14 -4.89
C PHE A 41 7.43 8.11 -5.87
N GLN A 42 7.32 6.81 -5.56
CA GLN A 42 7.79 5.75 -6.45
C GLN A 42 7.06 5.76 -7.80
N SER A 43 5.77 6.12 -7.83
CA SER A 43 5.05 6.23 -9.11
C SER A 43 5.66 7.31 -10.02
N ILE A 44 6.13 8.42 -9.44
CA ILE A 44 6.82 9.49 -10.16
C ILE A 44 8.21 9.00 -10.62
N VAL A 45 8.94 8.30 -9.75
CA VAL A 45 10.24 7.70 -10.11
C VAL A 45 10.10 6.77 -11.32
N ASN A 46 9.07 5.93 -11.37
CA ASN A 46 8.83 5.07 -12.52
C ASN A 46 8.49 5.86 -13.78
N GLY A 47 7.62 6.87 -13.69
CA GLY A 47 7.32 7.73 -14.84
C GLY A 47 8.55 8.46 -15.37
N CYS A 48 9.43 8.95 -14.50
CA CYS A 48 10.71 9.53 -14.92
C CYS A 48 11.61 8.50 -15.60
N GLN A 49 11.68 7.27 -15.08
CA GLN A 49 12.47 6.20 -15.69
C GLN A 49 11.98 5.87 -17.09
N GLU A 50 10.67 5.68 -17.28
CA GLU A 50 10.03 5.42 -18.59
C GLU A 50 10.35 6.54 -19.59
N ILE A 51 10.27 7.81 -19.17
CA ILE A 51 10.62 8.95 -20.02
C ILE A 51 12.12 8.97 -20.35
N CYS A 52 12.99 8.73 -19.37
CA CYS A 52 14.45 8.74 -19.58
C CYS A 52 14.90 7.67 -20.59
N VAL A 53 14.24 6.51 -20.63
CA VAL A 53 14.54 5.44 -21.59
C VAL A 53 13.71 5.52 -22.88
N LYS A 54 12.90 6.60 -23.03
CA LYS A 54 12.05 6.87 -24.21
C LYS A 54 10.97 5.82 -24.46
N GLU A 55 10.48 5.18 -23.40
CA GLU A 55 9.32 4.29 -23.44
C GLU A 55 8.01 5.07 -23.31
N ALA A 56 8.06 6.30 -22.78
CA ALA A 56 6.93 7.22 -22.68
C ALA A 56 7.38 8.68 -22.89
N GLU A 57 6.47 9.54 -23.34
CA GLU A 57 6.70 11.00 -23.43
C GLU A 57 5.94 11.78 -22.34
N VAL A 58 4.77 11.25 -21.94
CA VAL A 58 3.90 11.83 -20.90
C VAL A 58 3.39 10.69 -20.02
N VAL A 59 3.56 10.81 -18.70
CA VAL A 59 3.13 9.79 -17.74
C VAL A 59 2.25 10.40 -16.65
N LEU A 60 1.06 9.85 -16.45
CA LEU A 60 0.21 10.18 -15.31
C LEU A 60 0.70 9.44 -14.06
N CYS A 61 1.36 10.17 -13.16
CA CYS A 61 1.85 9.66 -11.88
C CYS A 61 0.90 10.09 -10.76
N GLY A 62 0.54 9.17 -9.86
CA GLY A 62 -0.38 9.46 -8.77
C GLY A 62 -0.31 8.39 -7.67
N GLY A 63 -0.86 8.71 -6.50
CA GLY A 63 -0.95 7.80 -5.36
C GLY A 63 -2.29 7.96 -4.67
N THR A 64 -2.84 6.87 -4.14
CA THR A 64 -4.13 6.89 -3.46
C THR A 64 -4.21 5.76 -2.43
N GLU A 65 -5.03 5.98 -1.41
CA GLU A 65 -5.28 5.03 -0.34
C GLU A 65 -6.70 5.23 0.19
N SER A 66 -7.34 4.14 0.61
CA SER A 66 -8.59 4.20 1.37
C SER A 66 -8.44 3.29 2.58
N MET A 67 -7.94 3.87 3.68
CA MET A 67 -7.73 3.14 4.93
C MET A 67 -9.06 2.75 5.57
N SER A 68 -10.09 3.59 5.44
CA SER A 68 -11.44 3.30 5.96
C SER A 68 -12.10 2.08 5.31
N GLN A 69 -11.67 1.68 4.11
CA GLN A 69 -12.18 0.50 3.42
C GLN A 69 -11.34 -0.77 3.67
N ALA A 70 -10.24 -0.68 4.44
CA ALA A 70 -9.40 -1.84 4.69
C ALA A 70 -10.23 -3.01 5.27
N PRO A 71 -10.27 -4.18 4.62
CA PRO A 71 -11.18 -5.24 5.00
C PRO A 71 -10.71 -5.96 6.26
N TYR A 72 -11.65 -6.62 6.94
CA TYR A 72 -11.28 -7.74 7.77
C TYR A 72 -11.00 -8.98 6.92
N CYS A 73 -9.95 -9.72 7.24
CA CYS A 73 -9.54 -10.94 6.55
C CYS A 73 -9.78 -12.17 7.42
N VAL A 74 -10.48 -13.17 6.87
CA VAL A 74 -10.52 -14.53 7.46
C VAL A 74 -9.57 -15.42 6.68
N ARG A 75 -8.53 -15.90 7.35
CA ARG A 75 -7.50 -16.75 6.74
C ARG A 75 -7.72 -18.21 7.14
N ASN A 76 -7.13 -19.14 6.37
CA ASN A 76 -7.07 -20.57 6.69
C ASN A 76 -8.41 -21.34 6.71
N VAL A 77 -9.44 -20.87 6.00
CA VAL A 77 -10.77 -21.51 5.95
C VAL A 77 -11.14 -22.11 4.60
N ARG A 78 -10.35 -21.87 3.54
CA ARG A 78 -10.70 -22.31 2.16
C ARG A 78 -10.84 -23.82 2.01
N PHE A 79 -10.13 -24.61 2.80
CA PHE A 79 -9.97 -26.06 2.60
C PHE A 79 -10.40 -26.87 3.84
N GLY A 80 -11.32 -26.33 4.64
CA GLY A 80 -11.75 -26.91 5.91
C GLY A 80 -11.01 -26.36 7.12
N THR A 81 -11.53 -26.63 8.31
CA THR A 81 -11.03 -26.13 9.60
C THR A 81 -10.90 -27.26 10.60
N LYS A 82 -10.06 -27.08 11.62
CA LYS A 82 -9.91 -28.03 12.72
C LYS A 82 -10.84 -27.62 13.87
N LEU A 83 -11.54 -28.59 14.47
CA LEU A 83 -12.35 -28.33 15.66
C LEU A 83 -11.48 -27.68 16.76
N GLY A 84 -11.94 -26.55 17.30
CA GLY A 84 -11.23 -25.77 18.31
C GLY A 84 -10.16 -24.82 17.79
N SER A 85 -10.01 -24.63 16.47
CA SER A 85 -9.09 -23.62 15.93
C SER A 85 -9.56 -22.19 16.20
N ASP A 86 -8.64 -21.31 16.60
CA ASP A 86 -8.91 -19.89 16.86
C ASP A 86 -8.80 -19.04 15.59
N ILE A 87 -9.84 -19.07 14.76
CA ILE A 87 -9.91 -18.30 13.51
C ILE A 87 -10.27 -16.85 13.83
N LYS A 88 -9.45 -15.92 13.35
CA LYS A 88 -9.65 -14.49 13.56
C LYS A 88 -10.34 -13.82 12.37
N LEU A 89 -11.17 -12.85 12.70
CA LEU A 89 -11.56 -11.79 11.78
C LEU A 89 -10.47 -10.71 11.87
N GLU A 90 -9.39 -10.90 11.13
CA GLU A 90 -8.16 -10.12 11.25
C GLU A 90 -8.33 -8.73 10.62
N ASP A 91 -8.08 -7.67 11.39
CA ASP A 91 -8.01 -6.32 10.85
C ASP A 91 -6.78 -6.18 9.94
N SER A 92 -6.99 -6.08 8.63
CA SER A 92 -5.88 -6.01 7.67
C SER A 92 -5.08 -4.71 7.79
N LEU A 93 -5.71 -3.62 8.20
CA LEU A 93 -5.03 -2.34 8.41
C LEU A 93 -4.09 -2.45 9.61
N TRP A 94 -4.60 -2.90 10.75
CA TRP A 94 -3.82 -3.01 11.98
C TRP A 94 -2.65 -4.00 11.82
N ALA A 95 -2.91 -5.16 11.21
CA ALA A 95 -1.86 -6.15 10.93
C ALA A 95 -0.76 -5.59 10.03
N SER A 96 -1.10 -4.73 9.07
CA SER A 96 -0.14 -4.12 8.13
C SER A 96 0.71 -3.00 8.76
N LEU A 97 0.33 -2.47 9.93
CA LEU A 97 1.08 -1.45 10.66
C LEU A 97 2.15 -2.03 11.60
N THR A 98 2.35 -3.35 11.55
CA THR A 98 3.42 -4.05 12.27
C THR A 98 4.34 -4.73 11.28
N ASP A 99 5.62 -4.39 11.31
CA ASP A 99 6.61 -5.11 10.52
C ASP A 99 6.92 -6.43 11.21
N GLN A 100 6.46 -7.53 10.61
CA GLN A 100 6.67 -8.88 11.13
C GLN A 100 8.12 -9.37 10.98
N HIS A 101 8.97 -8.73 10.18
CA HIS A 101 10.38 -9.09 10.11
C HIS A 101 11.11 -8.78 11.42
N VAL A 102 10.81 -7.62 12.02
CA VAL A 102 11.39 -7.17 13.29
C VAL A 102 10.42 -7.23 14.48
N GLN A 103 9.16 -7.61 14.23
CA GLN A 103 8.08 -7.68 15.21
C GLN A 103 7.80 -6.35 15.94
N LEU A 104 7.86 -5.24 15.20
CA LEU A 104 7.62 -3.90 15.76
C LEU A 104 6.44 -3.21 15.07
N PRO A 105 5.45 -2.73 15.85
CA PRO A 105 4.52 -1.71 15.37
C PRO A 105 5.29 -0.48 14.88
N MET A 106 4.79 0.20 13.85
CA MET A 106 5.47 1.39 13.31
C MET A 106 5.65 2.50 14.35
N ALA A 107 4.76 2.61 15.34
CA ALA A 107 4.96 3.56 16.46
C ALA A 107 6.21 3.22 17.28
N MET A 108 6.54 1.95 17.48
CA MET A 108 7.73 1.55 18.24
C MET A 108 9.04 1.86 17.48
N THR A 109 9.01 1.88 16.15
CA THR A 109 10.18 2.32 15.38
C THR A 109 10.40 3.84 15.54
N ALA A 110 9.32 4.62 15.68
CA ALA A 110 9.41 6.03 16.05
C ALA A 110 9.94 6.24 17.47
N GLU A 111 9.52 5.44 18.45
CA GLU A 111 10.07 5.48 19.82
C GLU A 111 11.58 5.16 19.85
N ASN A 112 12.03 4.21 19.03
CA ASN A 112 13.46 3.93 18.86
C ASN A 112 14.23 5.15 18.32
N LEU A 113 13.62 5.92 17.40
CA LEU A 113 14.20 7.17 16.92
C LEU A 113 14.20 8.24 18.00
N ALA A 114 13.14 8.37 18.80
CA ALA A 114 13.08 9.31 19.90
C ALA A 114 14.22 9.08 20.90
N VAL A 115 14.46 7.82 21.30
CA VAL A 115 15.61 7.46 22.16
C VAL A 115 16.94 7.78 21.49
N LYS A 116 17.12 7.37 20.22
CA LYS A 116 18.37 7.57 19.47
C LYS A 116 18.73 9.04 19.30
N HIS A 117 17.73 9.88 19.04
CA HIS A 117 17.89 11.30 18.77
C HIS A 117 17.64 12.18 20.01
N LYS A 118 17.34 11.56 21.17
CA LYS A 118 17.06 12.22 22.46
C LYS A 118 15.90 13.22 22.37
N ILE A 119 14.85 12.87 21.64
CA ILE A 119 13.63 13.67 21.50
C ILE A 119 12.78 13.45 22.75
N SER A 120 12.49 14.53 23.48
CA SER A 120 11.66 14.47 24.68
C SER A 120 10.17 14.43 24.33
N ARG A 121 9.33 14.03 25.29
CA ARG A 121 7.87 14.01 25.07
C ARG A 121 7.31 15.41 24.82
N GLU A 122 7.91 16.43 25.42
CA GLU A 122 7.49 17.83 25.27
C GLU A 122 7.83 18.41 23.89
N GLU A 123 8.78 17.81 23.16
CA GLU A 123 9.16 18.22 21.81
C GLU A 123 8.27 17.59 20.71
N CYS A 124 7.55 16.52 21.03
CA CYS A 124 6.64 15.79 20.14
C CYS A 124 5.23 16.40 20.10
#